data_AF-A0A660WA64-F1
#
_entry.id   AF-A0A660WA64-F1
#
_cell.length_a   1.000
_cell.length_b   1.000
_cell.length_c   1.000
_cell.angle_alpha   90.00
_cell.angle_beta   90.00
_cell.angle_gamma   90.00
#
_symmetry.space_group_name_H-M   'P 1'
#
loop_
_entity.id
_entity.type
_entity.pdbx_description
1 polymer ?
#
loop_
_entity_poly.entity_id
_entity_poly.type
_entity_poly.pdbx_seq_one_letter_code
_entity_poly.pdbx_strand_id
1 'polypeptide(L)'
;MTLSPTLLSKRPPNVQKVFGDVPTPLVNGKALYDTAKKEHFIVGAFNVRSTLSIPGIALAAKETDSVVAYEIAKSETTYTGLPPEKFSRAIVEGVTRVGCEVPYAIHADHTTVKNTTEEAIESARDIIRRSIASGYTSVSIDASHNENEDNLRITRDLARQVVEAGLGLEVEIGEIGGERGFSTPEEGKWFIENLVKDGIHPDLLAINNGSVHGNYGPGFGEGIQLDTTKAIYEAISPWNVGIAQHGISGTPLDKIARFADYGIFKGNVATLFQNIVFGLKMEDNGNAVYDEDGDYIKLEDEGIPMDLWREVTAWMKETGNTGGNLKRANLPFKEKMESIDRKYKERINKRTYEWAKNLFQALRSVNSGRKVLEYIG
;
A
#
# COMPACT_ATOMS: atom_id res chain seq x y z
N MET A 1 -13.90 23.25 3.67
CA MET A 1 -14.01 23.91 4.98
C MET A 1 -12.57 24.08 5.48
N THR A 2 -12.31 24.45 6.72
CA THR A 2 -10.98 24.30 7.33
C THR A 2 -11.01 23.08 8.23
N LEU A 3 -9.98 22.24 8.19
CA LEU A 3 -9.88 21.05 9.06
C LEU A 3 -10.15 21.42 10.52
N SER A 4 -10.91 20.57 11.22
CA SER A 4 -11.25 20.79 12.62
C SER A 4 -9.97 20.84 13.49
N PRO A 5 -9.81 21.86 14.35
CA PRO A 5 -8.72 21.90 15.33
C PRO A 5 -8.63 20.64 16.19
N THR A 6 -9.78 20.02 16.50
CA THR A 6 -9.86 18.77 17.26
C THR A 6 -9.16 17.61 16.54
N LEU A 7 -9.33 17.50 15.22
CA LEU A 7 -8.65 16.46 14.43
C LEU A 7 -7.14 16.68 14.45
N LEU A 8 -6.70 17.93 14.24
CA LEU A 8 -5.28 18.28 14.18
C LEU A 8 -4.56 17.99 15.51
N SER A 9 -5.23 18.17 16.65
CA SER A 9 -4.69 17.84 17.97
C SER A 9 -4.64 16.34 18.29
N LYS A 10 -5.40 15.51 17.58
CA LYS A 10 -5.46 14.05 17.78
C LYS A 10 -4.52 13.28 16.86
N ARG A 11 -3.78 13.97 15.98
CA ARG A 11 -2.75 13.34 15.15
C ARG A 11 -1.66 12.72 16.03
N PRO A 12 -1.04 11.61 15.62
CA PRO A 12 0.07 11.00 16.37
C PRO A 12 1.19 11.99 16.69
N PRO A 13 1.92 11.86 17.84
CA PRO A 13 2.97 12.80 18.23
C PRO A 13 4.07 12.99 17.18
N ASN A 14 4.43 11.93 16.45
CA ASN A 14 5.41 12.02 15.37
C ASN A 14 4.88 12.84 14.17
N VAL A 15 3.59 12.75 13.85
CA VAL A 15 2.95 13.61 12.85
C VAL A 15 2.91 15.06 13.30
N GLN A 16 2.55 15.33 14.57
CA GLN A 16 2.56 16.69 15.12
C GLN A 16 3.96 17.31 15.09
N LYS A 17 5.00 16.50 15.35
CA LYS A 17 6.39 16.94 15.30
C LYS A 17 6.85 17.34 13.90
N VAL A 18 6.44 16.60 12.86
CA VAL A 18 6.92 16.79 11.48
C VAL A 18 6.03 17.71 10.65
N PHE A 19 4.71 17.64 10.86
CA PHE A 19 3.68 18.30 10.08
C PHE A 19 2.70 19.10 10.94
N GLY A 20 3.14 19.55 12.13
CA GLY A 20 2.33 20.33 13.07
C GLY A 20 1.67 21.54 12.43
N ASP A 21 2.44 22.29 11.64
CA ASP A 21 2.02 23.53 10.99
C ASP A 21 1.26 23.32 9.67
N VAL A 22 1.14 22.08 9.20
CA VAL A 22 0.42 21.75 7.96
C VAL A 22 -0.97 21.23 8.32
N PRO A 23 -2.06 21.90 7.90
CA PRO A 23 -3.41 21.44 8.12
C PRO A 23 -3.71 20.28 7.14
N THR A 24 -3.23 19.09 7.47
CA THR A 24 -3.47 17.86 6.72
C THR A 24 -4.15 16.80 7.60
N PRO A 25 -5.16 16.05 7.11
CA PRO A 25 -5.89 15.04 7.86
C PRO A 25 -5.12 13.70 7.96
N LEU A 26 -3.81 13.76 8.18
CA LEU A 26 -2.95 12.60 8.41
C LEU A 26 -3.17 12.06 9.83
N VAL A 27 -3.82 10.90 9.93
CA VAL A 27 -4.22 10.28 11.20
C VAL A 27 -3.50 8.96 11.43
N ASN A 28 -3.65 8.41 12.64
CA ASN A 28 -3.13 7.09 12.98
C ASN A 28 -3.73 6.01 12.06
N GLY A 29 -2.90 5.17 11.44
CA GLY A 29 -3.40 4.08 10.59
C GLY A 29 -4.31 3.12 11.34
N LYS A 30 -4.07 2.91 12.65
CA LYS A 30 -4.93 2.13 13.52
C LYS A 30 -6.40 2.56 13.49
N ALA A 31 -6.65 3.87 13.46
CA ALA A 31 -8.02 4.41 13.42
C ALA A 31 -8.74 4.04 12.11
N LEU A 32 -8.02 4.01 10.98
CA LEU A 32 -8.58 3.57 9.70
C LEU A 32 -8.95 2.08 9.76
N TYR A 33 -8.04 1.23 10.23
CA TYR A 33 -8.24 -0.22 10.27
C TYR A 33 -9.32 -0.65 11.27
N ASP A 34 -9.36 -0.04 12.46
CA ASP A 34 -10.41 -0.32 13.45
C ASP A 34 -11.79 0.14 12.96
N THR A 35 -11.87 1.29 12.29
CA THR A 35 -13.12 1.73 11.67
C THR A 35 -13.53 0.80 10.52
N ALA A 36 -12.58 0.35 9.69
CA ALA A 36 -12.82 -0.59 8.59
C ALA A 36 -13.40 -1.92 9.08
N LYS A 37 -12.85 -2.47 10.17
CA LYS A 37 -13.37 -3.67 10.84
C LYS A 37 -14.79 -3.48 11.35
N LYS A 38 -15.05 -2.36 12.04
CA LYS A 38 -16.36 -2.04 12.63
C LYS A 38 -17.44 -1.80 11.57
N GLU A 39 -17.08 -1.12 10.48
CA GLU A 39 -18.00 -0.59 9.49
C GLU A 39 -18.04 -1.43 8.20
N HIS A 40 -17.32 -2.55 8.18
CA HIS A 40 -17.25 -3.53 7.09
C HIS A 40 -16.87 -2.95 5.72
N PHE A 41 -15.77 -2.17 5.69
CA PHE A 41 -15.12 -1.74 4.44
C PHE A 41 -13.65 -2.12 4.41
N ILE A 42 -12.99 -1.95 3.27
CA ILE A 42 -11.55 -2.18 3.11
C ILE A 42 -10.83 -0.83 2.93
N VAL A 43 -9.75 -0.61 3.68
CA VAL A 43 -8.86 0.53 3.45
C VAL A 43 -8.02 0.24 2.21
N GLY A 44 -8.15 1.07 1.18
CA GLY A 44 -7.25 1.02 0.03
C GLY A 44 -5.85 1.45 0.45
N ALA A 45 -4.87 0.58 0.27
CA ALA A 45 -3.47 0.88 0.52
C ALA A 45 -2.75 1.01 -0.81
N PHE A 46 -2.37 2.22 -1.20
CA PHE A 46 -1.98 2.53 -2.56
C PHE A 46 -0.48 2.86 -2.60
N ASN A 47 0.31 1.96 -3.21
CA ASN A 47 1.75 2.17 -3.35
C ASN A 47 2.04 3.27 -4.36
N VAL A 48 2.56 4.41 -3.88
CA VAL A 48 2.87 5.56 -4.73
C VAL A 48 4.33 5.48 -5.20
N ARG A 49 4.56 4.75 -6.29
CA ARG A 49 5.89 4.65 -6.95
C ARG A 49 6.29 5.91 -7.71
N SER A 50 5.31 6.74 -8.06
CA SER A 50 5.48 8.03 -8.72
C SER A 50 4.54 9.06 -8.10
N THR A 51 5.06 10.25 -7.80
CA THR A 51 4.31 11.36 -7.19
C THR A 51 3.20 11.89 -8.10
N LEU A 52 3.26 11.58 -9.41
CA LEU A 52 2.25 11.94 -10.40
C LEU A 52 0.88 11.33 -10.13
N SER A 53 0.78 10.23 -9.36
CA SER A 53 -0.50 9.61 -9.02
C SER A 53 -1.20 10.27 -7.82
N ILE A 54 -0.46 11.01 -6.98
CA ILE A 54 -1.00 11.52 -5.70
C ILE A 54 -2.22 12.43 -5.91
N PRO A 55 -2.21 13.40 -6.85
CA PRO A 55 -3.36 14.31 -6.99
C PRO A 55 -4.63 13.60 -7.43
N GLY A 56 -4.53 12.61 -8.34
CA GLY A 56 -5.68 11.81 -8.78
C GLY A 56 -6.28 10.98 -7.66
N ILE A 57 -5.44 10.31 -6.84
CA ILE A 57 -5.91 9.54 -5.67
C ILE A 57 -6.58 10.47 -4.65
N ALA A 58 -5.93 11.58 -4.32
CA ALA A 58 -6.44 12.54 -3.33
C ALA A 58 -7.76 13.18 -3.77
N LEU A 59 -7.92 13.46 -5.08
CA LEU A 59 -9.16 13.99 -5.63
C LEU A 59 -10.28 12.95 -5.56
N ALA A 60 -10.01 11.69 -5.91
CA ALA A 60 -10.99 10.62 -5.81
C ALA A 60 -11.44 10.44 -4.36
N ALA A 61 -10.48 10.36 -3.42
CA ALA A 61 -10.76 10.25 -1.99
C ALA A 61 -11.64 11.40 -1.48
N LYS A 62 -11.34 12.64 -1.90
CA LYS A 62 -12.11 13.84 -1.57
C LYS A 62 -13.55 13.76 -2.06
N GLU A 63 -13.75 13.36 -3.32
CA GLU A 63 -15.08 13.33 -3.93
C GLU A 63 -15.96 12.19 -3.43
N THR A 64 -15.36 11.06 -3.04
CA THR A 64 -16.08 9.89 -2.51
C THR A 64 -16.12 9.83 -0.99
N ASP A 65 -15.50 10.79 -0.30
CA ASP A 65 -15.28 10.75 1.16
C ASP A 65 -14.67 9.40 1.60
N SER A 66 -13.61 8.95 0.90
CA SER A 66 -12.98 7.64 1.11
C SER A 66 -11.59 7.75 1.74
N VAL A 67 -11.38 7.06 2.85
CA VAL A 67 -10.05 6.97 3.47
C VAL A 67 -9.11 6.11 2.64
N VAL A 68 -7.82 6.46 2.71
CA VAL A 68 -6.75 5.78 1.97
C VAL A 68 -5.50 5.70 2.84
N ALA A 69 -4.76 4.61 2.72
CA ALA A 69 -3.38 4.53 3.19
C ALA A 69 -2.44 4.72 1.99
N TYR A 70 -1.66 5.79 1.99
CA TYR A 70 -0.59 5.95 1.01
C TYR A 70 0.62 5.14 1.50
N GLU A 71 1.10 4.22 0.69
CA GLU A 71 2.17 3.31 1.11
C GLU A 71 3.34 3.27 0.14
N ILE A 72 4.47 2.78 0.64
CA ILE A 72 5.64 2.45 -0.16
C ILE A 72 6.42 1.35 0.56
N ALA A 73 6.83 0.34 -0.18
CA ALA A 73 7.57 -0.77 0.41
C ALA A 73 9.06 -0.48 0.55
N LYS A 74 9.74 -1.11 1.53
CA LYS A 74 11.20 -0.96 1.75
C LYS A 74 11.97 -1.12 0.43
N SER A 75 11.64 -2.16 -0.34
CA SER A 75 12.27 -2.43 -1.64
C SER A 75 11.98 -1.35 -2.69
N GLU A 76 10.81 -0.71 -2.65
CA GLU A 76 10.39 0.30 -3.61
C GLU A 76 11.14 1.62 -3.46
N THR A 77 11.58 1.94 -2.25
CA THR A 77 12.42 3.12 -2.00
C THR A 77 13.70 3.11 -2.85
N THR A 78 14.23 1.92 -3.17
CA THR A 78 15.49 1.74 -3.92
C THR A 78 15.39 2.07 -5.41
N TYR A 79 14.20 1.93 -6.00
CA TYR A 79 13.98 2.13 -7.44
C TYR A 79 13.00 3.27 -7.77
N THR A 80 12.50 3.98 -6.76
CA THR A 80 11.66 5.18 -6.93
C THR A 80 12.38 6.46 -6.48
N GLY A 81 13.46 6.33 -5.69
CA GLY A 81 14.14 7.47 -5.08
C GLY A 81 13.30 8.18 -4.03
N LEU A 82 12.35 7.47 -3.42
CA LEU A 82 11.43 7.95 -2.39
C LEU A 82 11.73 7.28 -1.03
N PRO A 83 12.83 7.65 -0.34
CA PRO A 83 13.00 7.26 1.06
C PRO A 83 11.91 7.89 1.94
N PRO A 84 11.71 7.41 3.19
CA PRO A 84 10.59 7.83 4.03
C PRO A 84 10.39 9.34 4.17
N GLU A 85 11.49 10.09 4.29
CA GLU A 85 11.45 11.55 4.46
C GLU A 85 10.93 12.26 3.20
N LYS A 86 11.24 11.75 2.01
CA LYS A 86 10.76 12.31 0.73
C LYS A 86 9.33 11.85 0.43
N PHE A 87 9.04 10.58 0.70
CA PHE A 87 7.72 10.01 0.46
C PHE A 87 6.64 10.73 1.27
N SER A 88 6.83 10.83 2.59
CA SER A 88 5.87 11.47 3.49
C SER A 88 5.57 12.92 3.10
N ARG A 89 6.61 13.71 2.80
CA ARG A 89 6.46 15.10 2.31
C ARG A 89 5.70 15.15 0.99
N ALA A 90 6.03 14.29 0.03
CA ALA A 90 5.33 14.27 -1.26
C ALA A 90 3.83 13.97 -1.09
N ILE A 91 3.47 13.02 -0.21
CA ILE A 91 2.06 12.73 0.11
C ILE A 91 1.38 13.95 0.73
N VAL A 92 1.96 14.52 1.80
CA VAL A 92 1.37 15.67 2.51
C VAL A 92 1.22 16.86 1.56
N GLU A 93 2.23 17.19 0.76
CA GLU A 93 2.18 18.27 -0.22
C GLU A 93 1.11 18.03 -1.29
N GLY A 94 1.03 16.82 -1.85
CA GLY A 94 0.05 16.47 -2.87
C GLY A 94 -1.39 16.51 -2.36
N VAL A 95 -1.65 15.93 -1.19
CA VAL A 95 -2.97 15.93 -0.54
C VAL A 95 -3.39 17.36 -0.16
N THR A 96 -2.47 18.14 0.41
CA THR A 96 -2.71 19.55 0.78
C THR A 96 -3.03 20.39 -0.46
N ARG A 97 -2.30 20.20 -1.56
CA ARG A 97 -2.52 20.93 -2.82
C ARG A 97 -3.89 20.67 -3.42
N VAL A 98 -4.41 19.44 -3.31
CA VAL A 98 -5.78 19.09 -3.72
C VAL A 98 -6.84 19.63 -2.74
N GLY A 99 -6.43 19.95 -1.51
CA GLY A 99 -7.32 20.35 -0.43
C GLY A 99 -8.27 19.22 -0.07
N CYS A 100 -7.76 17.98 0.03
CA CYS A 100 -8.52 16.84 0.50
C CYS A 100 -8.53 16.84 2.05
N GLU A 101 -9.72 16.86 2.62
CA GLU A 101 -9.95 16.93 4.08
C GLU A 101 -10.29 15.54 4.68
N VAL A 102 -10.29 14.50 3.86
CA VAL A 102 -10.62 13.12 4.26
C VAL A 102 -9.44 12.50 5.01
N PRO A 103 -9.66 11.84 6.17
CA PRO A 103 -8.60 11.15 6.89
C PRO A 103 -7.83 10.16 6.02
N TYR A 104 -6.50 10.22 6.12
CA TYR A 104 -5.62 9.26 5.45
C TYR A 104 -4.47 8.84 6.37
N ALA A 105 -3.82 7.74 6.02
CA ALA A 105 -2.61 7.26 6.68
C ALA A 105 -1.41 7.24 5.72
N ILE A 106 -0.20 7.27 6.29
CA ILE A 106 1.03 6.95 5.58
C ILE A 106 1.56 5.64 6.16
N HIS A 107 1.72 4.62 5.32
CA HIS A 107 2.08 3.26 5.71
C HIS A 107 3.44 2.85 5.15
N ALA A 108 4.28 2.25 5.98
CA ALA A 108 5.52 1.62 5.53
C ALA A 108 5.22 0.17 5.16
N ASP A 109 5.13 -0.11 3.87
CA ASP A 109 4.78 -1.43 3.35
C ASP A 109 6.01 -2.35 3.38
N HIS A 110 5.80 -3.67 3.46
CA HIS A 110 6.83 -4.73 3.51
C HIS A 110 8.20 -4.27 4.05
N THR A 111 8.31 -4.07 5.37
CA THR A 111 9.64 -3.90 5.99
C THR A 111 10.33 -5.26 6.04
N THR A 112 10.84 -5.69 4.89
CA THR A 112 11.32 -7.06 4.71
C THR A 112 12.65 -7.34 5.42
N VAL A 113 12.70 -8.48 6.09
CA VAL A 113 13.89 -9.13 6.67
C VAL A 113 14.04 -10.52 6.07
N LYS A 114 14.95 -10.67 5.09
CA LYS A 114 15.08 -11.90 4.30
C LYS A 114 15.92 -13.01 4.95
N ASN A 115 16.67 -12.69 5.99
CA ASN A 115 17.51 -13.63 6.71
C ASN A 115 17.75 -13.12 8.13
N THR A 116 18.26 -14.01 8.99
CA THR A 116 18.43 -13.78 10.43
C THR A 116 19.70 -13.02 10.80
N THR A 117 20.43 -12.46 9.83
CA THR A 117 21.64 -11.68 10.11
C THR A 117 21.29 -10.37 10.81
N GLU A 118 22.15 -9.93 11.72
CA GLU A 118 21.97 -8.66 12.43
C GLU A 118 21.94 -7.47 11.46
N GLU A 119 22.68 -7.54 10.34
CA GLU A 119 22.64 -6.50 9.31
C GLU A 119 21.25 -6.37 8.67
N ALA A 120 20.60 -7.49 8.36
CA ALA A 120 19.25 -7.48 7.78
C ALA A 120 18.21 -6.94 8.79
N ILE A 121 18.34 -7.33 10.06
CA ILE A 121 17.47 -6.88 11.16
C ILE A 121 17.68 -5.38 11.42
N GLU A 122 18.93 -4.91 11.54
CA GLU A 122 19.20 -3.48 11.77
C GLU A 122 18.81 -2.61 10.56
N SER A 123 18.96 -3.12 9.33
CA SER A 123 18.45 -2.45 8.13
C SER A 123 16.93 -2.24 8.19
N ALA A 124 16.19 -3.23 8.69
CA ALA A 124 14.75 -3.10 8.94
C ALA A 124 14.45 -2.16 10.12
N ARG A 125 15.22 -2.25 11.21
CA ARG A 125 15.06 -1.35 12.35
C ARG A 125 15.26 0.12 11.96
N ASP A 126 16.28 0.41 11.15
CA ASP A 126 16.56 1.76 10.68
C ASP A 126 15.45 2.34 9.80
N ILE A 127 14.93 1.56 8.84
CA ILE A 127 13.86 2.05 7.98
C ILE A 127 12.58 2.31 8.78
N ILE A 128 12.26 1.51 9.80
CA ILE A 128 11.12 1.75 10.70
C ILE A 128 11.33 3.03 11.49
N ARG A 129 12.50 3.19 12.12
CA ARG A 129 12.88 4.39 12.88
C ARG A 129 12.75 5.65 12.04
N ARG A 130 13.26 5.62 10.81
CA ARG A 130 13.17 6.74 9.85
C ARG A 130 11.74 7.00 9.39
N SER A 131 10.94 5.95 9.19
CA SER A 131 9.52 6.08 8.85
C SER A 131 8.74 6.76 9.97
N ILE A 132 8.90 6.31 11.22
CA ILE A 132 8.30 6.94 12.41
C ILE A 132 8.74 8.41 12.50
N ALA A 133 10.05 8.68 12.38
CA ALA A 133 10.60 10.03 12.42
C ALA A 133 10.12 10.93 11.26
N SER A 134 9.64 10.35 10.17
CA SER A 134 9.10 11.06 8.99
C SER A 134 7.58 11.24 9.04
N GLY A 135 6.92 10.88 10.15
CA GLY A 135 5.47 11.04 10.31
C GLY A 135 4.63 9.92 9.68
N TYR A 136 5.22 8.74 9.42
CA TYR A 136 4.42 7.57 9.06
C TYR A 136 3.49 7.20 10.23
N THR A 137 2.32 6.66 9.91
CA THR A 137 1.28 6.39 10.89
C THR A 137 0.89 4.91 11.00
N SER A 138 1.50 4.06 10.20
CA SER A 138 1.51 2.60 10.39
C SER A 138 2.69 1.95 9.68
N VAL A 139 3.05 0.73 10.09
CA VAL A 139 4.20 -0.02 9.58
C VAL A 139 3.83 -1.49 9.43
N SER A 140 4.21 -2.10 8.30
CA SER A 140 4.19 -3.54 8.07
C SER A 140 5.58 -4.14 8.28
N ILE A 141 5.66 -5.17 9.12
CA ILE A 141 6.88 -5.94 9.37
C ILE A 141 6.75 -7.29 8.67
N ASP A 142 7.69 -7.56 7.77
CA ASP A 142 7.71 -8.77 6.95
C ASP A 142 9.01 -9.54 7.21
N ALA A 143 8.96 -10.48 8.16
CA ALA A 143 10.02 -11.46 8.36
C ALA A 143 9.59 -12.86 7.89
N SER A 144 8.57 -12.94 7.01
CA SER A 144 7.94 -14.17 6.53
C SER A 144 8.85 -15.08 5.71
N HIS A 145 9.97 -14.54 5.21
CA HIS A 145 11.01 -15.28 4.50
C HIS A 145 11.84 -16.21 5.41
N ASN A 146 11.74 -16.06 6.73
CA ASN A 146 12.46 -16.88 7.71
C ASN A 146 11.56 -18.00 8.24
N GLU A 147 12.11 -19.01 8.91
CA GLU A 147 11.31 -20.00 9.64
C GLU A 147 10.39 -19.32 10.68
N ASN A 148 9.27 -19.94 11.02
CA ASN A 148 8.19 -19.29 11.80
C ASN A 148 8.66 -18.76 13.16
N GLU A 149 9.54 -19.48 13.85
CA GLU A 149 10.15 -19.05 15.11
C GLU A 149 11.05 -17.82 14.93
N ASP A 150 11.80 -17.76 13.83
CA ASP A 150 12.64 -16.61 13.51
C ASP A 150 11.81 -15.40 13.05
N ASN A 151 10.77 -15.62 12.23
CA ASN A 151 9.80 -14.59 11.88
C ASN A 151 9.20 -13.97 13.16
N LEU A 152 8.73 -14.80 14.09
CA LEU A 152 8.15 -14.34 15.34
C LEU A 152 9.17 -13.56 16.19
N ARG A 153 10.40 -14.07 16.33
CA ARG A 153 11.47 -13.41 17.10
C ARG A 153 11.85 -12.05 16.51
N ILE A 154 12.04 -11.97 15.19
CA ILE A 154 12.39 -10.73 14.49
C ILE A 154 11.24 -9.74 14.56
N THR A 155 10.01 -10.19 14.32
CA THR A 155 8.81 -9.36 14.40
C THR A 155 8.63 -8.79 15.80
N ARG A 156 8.85 -9.58 16.86
CA ARG A 156 8.80 -9.11 18.26
C ARG A 156 9.77 -7.97 18.53
N ASP A 157 11.00 -8.12 18.07
CA ASP A 157 12.05 -7.12 18.26
C ASP A 157 11.73 -5.81 17.50
N LEU A 158 11.34 -5.91 16.23
CA LEU A 158 11.05 -4.76 15.39
C LEU A 158 9.73 -4.06 15.73
N ALA A 159 8.72 -4.77 16.24
CA ALA A 159 7.41 -4.22 16.55
C ALA A 159 7.41 -3.29 17.77
N ARG A 160 8.37 -3.45 18.71
CA ARG A 160 8.43 -2.65 19.94
C ARG A 160 8.43 -1.16 19.69
N GLN A 161 9.27 -0.67 18.77
CA GLN A 161 9.31 0.76 18.42
C GLN A 161 8.00 1.28 17.77
N VAL A 162 7.24 0.41 17.09
CA VAL A 162 5.95 0.78 16.48
C VAL A 162 4.87 0.89 17.56
N VAL A 163 4.84 -0.09 18.47
CA VAL A 163 3.93 -0.13 19.63
C VAL A 163 4.21 1.03 20.59
N GLU A 164 5.48 1.30 20.90
CA GLU A 164 5.91 2.44 21.74
C GLU A 164 5.54 3.79 21.12
N ALA A 165 5.60 3.90 19.78
CA ALA A 165 5.13 5.08 19.06
C ALA A 165 3.59 5.18 18.98
N GLY A 166 2.87 4.14 19.41
CA GLY A 166 1.41 4.06 19.39
C GLY A 166 0.83 4.04 17.97
N LEU A 167 1.55 3.53 16.98
CA LEU A 167 1.16 3.53 15.57
C LEU A 167 0.50 2.21 15.15
N GLY A 168 -0.18 2.21 14.00
CA GLY A 168 -0.75 0.98 13.46
C GLY A 168 0.31 -0.05 13.08
N LEU A 169 0.07 -1.31 13.40
CA LEU A 169 1.01 -2.41 13.16
C LEU A 169 0.38 -3.47 12.26
N GLU A 170 1.06 -3.77 11.15
CA GLU A 170 0.81 -4.92 10.31
C GLU A 170 1.98 -5.90 10.43
N VAL A 171 1.70 -7.20 10.43
CA VAL A 171 2.71 -8.27 10.47
C VAL A 171 2.39 -9.30 9.39
N GLU A 172 3.37 -10.09 8.95
CA GLU A 172 3.21 -11.02 7.82
C GLU A 172 3.66 -12.44 8.16
N ILE A 173 2.88 -13.43 7.70
CA ILE A 173 3.22 -14.87 7.74
C ILE A 173 3.09 -15.47 6.33
N GLY A 174 3.83 -16.56 6.11
CA GLY A 174 3.92 -17.21 4.81
C GLY A 174 4.60 -16.32 3.77
N GLU A 175 5.68 -16.80 3.15
CA GLU A 175 6.29 -16.07 2.04
C GLU A 175 5.31 -16.06 0.86
N ILE A 176 4.82 -14.88 0.47
CA ILE A 176 3.93 -14.74 -0.69
C ILE A 176 4.67 -15.20 -1.96
N GLY A 177 4.17 -16.26 -2.58
CA GLY A 177 4.80 -16.89 -3.74
C GLY A 177 6.03 -17.77 -3.42
N GLY A 178 6.29 -18.04 -2.14
CA GLY A 178 7.35 -18.94 -1.67
C GLY A 178 6.99 -20.42 -1.75
N GLU A 179 7.99 -21.29 -1.55
CA GLU A 179 7.87 -22.75 -1.71
C GLU A 179 7.09 -23.44 -0.57
N ARG A 180 6.77 -22.71 0.50
CA ARG A 180 6.15 -23.25 1.73
C ARG A 180 4.63 -23.44 1.67
N GLY A 181 4.00 -23.14 0.53
CA GLY A 181 2.55 -23.25 0.35
C GLY A 181 1.77 -22.10 1.00
N PHE A 182 0.45 -22.26 1.07
CA PHE A 182 -0.44 -21.24 1.65
C PHE A 182 -0.36 -21.25 3.19
N SER A 183 -0.51 -20.06 3.78
CA SER A 183 -0.65 -19.90 5.22
C SER A 183 -1.86 -20.66 5.76
N THR A 184 -1.76 -21.14 7.00
CA THR A 184 -2.82 -21.94 7.63
C THR A 184 -3.46 -21.24 8.84
N PRO A 185 -4.69 -21.61 9.22
CA PRO A 185 -5.33 -21.07 10.43
C PRO A 185 -4.50 -21.31 11.70
N GLU A 186 -3.86 -22.48 11.81
CA GLU A 186 -3.01 -22.84 12.93
C GLU A 186 -1.77 -21.94 13.02
N GLU A 187 -1.14 -21.63 11.89
CA GLU A 187 0.00 -20.74 11.80
C GLU A 187 -0.38 -19.30 12.20
N GLY A 188 -1.45 -18.76 11.61
CA GLY A 188 -1.95 -17.42 11.94
C GLY A 188 -2.31 -17.27 13.41
N LYS A 189 -3.02 -18.26 13.96
CA LYS A 189 -3.36 -18.30 15.38
C LYS A 189 -2.12 -18.33 16.26
N TRP A 190 -1.19 -19.25 15.99
CA TRP A 190 0.03 -19.39 16.78
C TRP A 190 0.85 -18.10 16.78
N PHE A 191 1.00 -17.47 15.61
CA PHE A 191 1.80 -16.25 15.47
C PHE A 191 1.19 -15.08 16.25
N ILE A 192 -0.10 -14.79 16.05
CA ILE A 192 -0.80 -13.70 16.73
C ILE A 192 -0.86 -13.94 18.25
N GLU A 193 -1.20 -15.16 18.68
CA GLU A 193 -1.26 -15.49 20.11
C GLU A 193 0.08 -15.23 20.82
N ASN A 194 1.19 -15.60 20.17
CA ASN A 194 2.52 -15.41 20.74
C ASN A 194 2.99 -13.96 20.74
N LEU A 195 2.58 -13.13 19.78
CA LEU A 195 2.81 -11.69 19.82
C LEU A 195 2.02 -11.02 20.96
N VAL A 196 0.75 -11.38 21.09
CA VAL A 196 -0.14 -10.82 22.12
C VAL A 196 0.33 -11.19 23.53
N LYS A 197 0.85 -12.40 23.75
CA LYS A 197 1.47 -12.81 25.03
C LYS A 197 2.63 -11.90 25.45
N ASP A 198 3.30 -11.28 24.49
CA ASP A 198 4.40 -10.34 24.73
C ASP A 198 3.95 -8.87 24.72
N GLY A 199 2.65 -8.61 24.73
CA GLY A 199 2.06 -7.27 24.73
C GLY A 199 2.09 -6.58 23.36
N ILE A 200 2.34 -7.31 22.28
CA ILE A 200 2.33 -6.79 20.91
C ILE A 200 0.99 -7.17 20.26
N HIS A 201 0.20 -6.15 19.91
CA HIS A 201 -1.13 -6.32 19.32
C HIS A 201 -1.16 -5.75 17.90
N PRO A 202 -0.92 -6.57 16.87
CA PRO A 202 -1.08 -6.14 15.48
C PRO A 202 -2.53 -5.74 15.18
N ASP A 203 -2.72 -4.78 14.28
CA ASP A 203 -4.04 -4.43 13.74
C ASP A 203 -4.42 -5.34 12.57
N LEU A 204 -3.40 -5.78 11.82
CA LEU A 204 -3.52 -6.52 10.58
C LEU A 204 -2.49 -7.65 10.49
N LEU A 205 -2.89 -8.76 9.85
CA LEU A 205 -2.03 -9.88 9.45
C LEU A 205 -2.08 -10.01 7.92
N ALA A 206 -0.93 -9.89 7.27
CA ALA A 206 -0.74 -10.29 5.88
C ALA A 206 -0.41 -11.80 5.81
N ILE A 207 -0.90 -12.46 4.77
CA ILE A 207 -0.84 -13.91 4.61
C ILE A 207 -0.50 -14.29 3.17
N ASN A 208 0.10 -15.47 2.98
CA ASN A 208 0.14 -16.10 1.66
C ASN A 208 -1.14 -16.92 1.42
N ASN A 209 -2.04 -16.42 0.59
CA ASN A 209 -3.25 -17.12 0.15
C ASN A 209 -3.28 -17.35 -1.38
N GLY A 210 -2.11 -17.33 -2.03
CA GLY A 210 -1.99 -17.53 -3.47
C GLY A 210 -2.05 -16.26 -4.31
N SER A 211 -2.12 -15.08 -3.70
CA SER A 211 -2.02 -13.81 -4.43
C SER A 211 -0.71 -13.71 -5.22
N VAL A 212 -0.81 -13.38 -6.51
CA VAL A 212 0.35 -13.09 -7.35
C VAL A 212 0.54 -11.58 -7.50
N HIS A 213 1.77 -11.10 -7.35
CA HIS A 213 2.11 -9.69 -7.45
C HIS A 213 2.51 -9.30 -8.88
N GLY A 214 2.02 -8.16 -9.39
CA GLY A 214 2.45 -7.60 -10.67
C GLY A 214 1.34 -7.54 -11.71
N ASN A 215 1.74 -7.49 -12.99
CA ASN A 215 0.84 -7.74 -14.11
C ASN A 215 0.89 -9.24 -14.43
N TYR A 216 -0.25 -9.82 -14.72
CA TYR A 216 -0.39 -11.23 -15.08
C TYR A 216 -0.20 -11.42 -16.58
N GLY A 217 0.67 -12.35 -16.95
CA GLY A 217 0.80 -12.78 -18.34
C GLY A 217 -0.44 -13.58 -18.80
N PRO A 218 -0.58 -13.82 -20.11
CA PRO A 218 -1.70 -14.57 -20.66
C PRO A 218 -1.91 -15.92 -19.95
N GLY A 219 -3.14 -16.19 -19.53
CA GLY A 219 -3.53 -17.45 -18.87
C GLY A 219 -3.30 -17.49 -17.35
N PHE A 220 -2.76 -16.43 -16.74
CA PHE A 220 -2.59 -16.30 -15.30
C PHE A 220 -3.53 -15.23 -14.72
N GLY A 221 -3.88 -15.39 -13.44
CA GLY A 221 -4.74 -14.45 -12.71
C GLY A 221 -4.24 -14.23 -11.29
N GLU A 222 -5.06 -13.51 -10.52
CA GLU A 222 -4.72 -13.04 -9.17
C GLU A 222 -4.47 -14.15 -8.15
N GLY A 223 -5.11 -15.32 -8.26
CA GLY A 223 -4.83 -16.51 -7.43
C GLY A 223 -5.35 -16.49 -5.99
N ILE A 224 -6.05 -15.44 -5.56
CA ILE A 224 -6.47 -15.21 -4.16
C ILE A 224 -7.51 -16.25 -3.73
N GLN A 225 -7.18 -17.04 -2.71
CA GLN A 225 -8.08 -18.04 -2.12
C GLN A 225 -8.88 -17.45 -0.96
N LEU A 226 -10.09 -16.96 -1.23
CA LEU A 226 -10.92 -16.30 -0.22
C LEU A 226 -11.34 -17.23 0.93
N ASP A 227 -11.65 -18.49 0.66
CA ASP A 227 -12.04 -19.44 1.71
C ASP A 227 -10.87 -19.71 2.68
N THR A 228 -9.64 -19.84 2.17
CA THR A 228 -8.42 -19.90 2.97
C THR A 228 -8.26 -18.65 3.84
N THR A 229 -8.44 -17.47 3.25
CA THR A 229 -8.37 -16.20 3.98
C THR A 229 -9.36 -16.14 5.13
N LYS A 230 -10.62 -16.53 4.88
CA LYS A 230 -11.65 -16.52 5.92
C LYS A 230 -11.33 -17.51 7.05
N ALA A 231 -10.85 -18.70 6.72
CA ALA A 231 -10.46 -19.67 7.73
C ALA A 231 -9.36 -19.13 8.67
N ILE A 232 -8.34 -18.44 8.14
CA ILE A 232 -7.32 -17.86 9.04
C ILE A 232 -7.84 -16.61 9.76
N TYR A 233 -8.67 -15.78 9.11
CA TYR A 233 -9.31 -14.64 9.77
C TYR A 233 -10.13 -15.09 10.99
N GLU A 234 -10.95 -16.13 10.86
CA GLU A 234 -11.73 -16.68 11.97
C GLU A 234 -10.82 -17.11 13.13
N ALA A 235 -9.65 -17.68 12.83
CA ALA A 235 -8.68 -18.11 13.84
C ALA A 235 -7.99 -16.95 14.58
N ILE A 236 -7.79 -15.78 13.94
CA ILE A 236 -7.11 -14.62 14.55
C ILE A 236 -8.07 -13.53 15.06
N SER A 237 -9.34 -13.56 14.63
CA SER A 237 -10.37 -12.58 15.01
C SER A 237 -10.59 -12.40 16.53
N PRO A 238 -10.35 -13.40 17.41
CA PRO A 238 -10.44 -13.19 18.86
C PRO A 238 -9.51 -12.10 19.42
N TRP A 239 -8.46 -11.73 18.69
CA TRP A 239 -7.52 -10.66 19.05
C TRP A 239 -7.81 -9.34 18.33
N ASN A 240 -8.96 -9.19 17.66
CA ASN A 240 -9.33 -8.02 16.85
C ASN A 240 -8.31 -7.73 15.71
N VAL A 241 -7.68 -8.76 15.17
CA VAL A 241 -6.75 -8.66 14.04
C VAL A 241 -7.51 -8.89 12.73
N GLY A 242 -7.35 -7.99 11.77
CA GLY A 242 -7.89 -8.13 10.41
C GLY A 242 -6.88 -8.73 9.43
N ILE A 243 -7.31 -9.09 8.22
CA ILE A 243 -6.39 -9.49 7.15
C ILE A 243 -6.00 -8.27 6.30
N ALA A 244 -4.71 -8.14 6.01
CA ALA A 244 -4.19 -7.31 4.94
C ALA A 244 -3.99 -8.17 3.69
N GLN A 245 -4.70 -7.85 2.61
CA GLN A 245 -4.51 -8.52 1.32
C GLN A 245 -3.47 -7.75 0.51
N HIS A 246 -2.30 -8.34 0.36
CA HIS A 246 -1.29 -7.83 -0.55
C HIS A 246 -1.62 -8.22 -2.00
N GLY A 247 -1.25 -7.35 -2.94
CA GLY A 247 -1.33 -7.64 -4.37
C GLY A 247 -2.74 -7.75 -4.95
N ILE A 248 -3.55 -6.70 -4.86
CA ILE A 248 -4.92 -6.69 -5.43
C ILE A 248 -5.02 -6.01 -6.81
N SER A 249 -3.88 -5.62 -7.39
CA SER A 249 -3.83 -5.10 -8.78
C SER A 249 -4.14 -6.23 -9.76
N GLY A 250 -5.04 -5.99 -10.72
CA GLY A 250 -5.47 -7.04 -11.66
C GLY A 250 -6.53 -7.99 -11.08
N THR A 251 -6.96 -7.80 -9.83
CA THR A 251 -8.12 -8.51 -9.28
C THR A 251 -9.42 -7.88 -9.78
N PRO A 252 -10.40 -8.67 -10.28
CA PRO A 252 -11.71 -8.16 -10.64
C PRO A 252 -12.39 -7.37 -9.50
N LEU A 253 -12.97 -6.21 -9.83
CA LEU A 253 -13.56 -5.31 -8.85
C LEU A 253 -14.72 -5.94 -8.07
N ASP A 254 -15.48 -6.83 -8.69
CA ASP A 254 -16.57 -7.60 -8.06
C ASP A 254 -16.03 -8.61 -7.02
N LYS A 255 -14.84 -9.16 -7.24
CA LYS A 255 -14.15 -10.00 -6.26
C LYS A 255 -13.62 -9.16 -5.10
N ILE A 256 -12.97 -8.02 -5.36
CA ILE A 256 -12.54 -7.06 -4.34
C ILE A 256 -13.74 -6.65 -3.46
N ALA A 257 -14.91 -6.45 -4.08
CA ALA A 257 -16.12 -6.09 -3.38
C ALA A 257 -16.62 -7.13 -2.38
N ARG A 258 -16.06 -8.34 -2.31
CA ARG A 258 -16.40 -9.35 -1.31
C ARG A 258 -15.38 -9.45 -0.18
N PHE A 259 -14.20 -8.84 -0.31
CA PHE A 259 -13.06 -9.02 0.59
C PHE A 259 -13.39 -8.81 2.08
N ALA A 260 -14.17 -7.79 2.42
CA ALA A 260 -14.58 -7.51 3.80
C ALA A 260 -15.38 -8.66 4.44
N ASP A 261 -16.12 -9.44 3.63
CA ASP A 261 -16.91 -10.59 4.09
C ASP A 261 -16.02 -11.80 4.46
N TYR A 262 -14.74 -11.76 4.06
CA TYR A 262 -13.72 -12.76 4.34
C TYR A 262 -12.65 -12.26 5.32
N GLY A 263 -12.89 -11.11 5.97
CA GLY A 263 -12.02 -10.56 7.00
C GLY A 263 -10.84 -9.71 6.49
N ILE A 264 -10.84 -9.35 5.20
CA ILE A 264 -9.84 -8.45 4.63
C ILE A 264 -10.28 -6.99 4.87
N PHE A 265 -9.43 -6.21 5.53
CA PHE A 265 -9.71 -4.81 5.90
C PHE A 265 -8.67 -3.81 5.39
N LYS A 266 -7.61 -4.29 4.72
CA LYS A 266 -6.65 -3.50 3.94
C LYS A 266 -6.35 -4.23 2.63
N GLY A 267 -6.27 -3.50 1.51
CA GLY A 267 -5.95 -4.07 0.20
C GLY A 267 -4.89 -3.25 -0.54
N ASN A 268 -3.74 -3.86 -0.87
CA ASN A 268 -2.59 -3.18 -1.46
C ASN A 268 -2.67 -3.10 -3.00
N VAL A 269 -2.57 -1.89 -3.56
CA VAL A 269 -2.59 -1.62 -5.01
C VAL A 269 -1.33 -0.86 -5.40
N ALA A 270 -0.49 -1.46 -6.24
CA ALA A 270 0.77 -0.86 -6.69
C ALA A 270 0.86 -0.77 -8.21
N THR A 271 0.82 -1.92 -8.89
CA THR A 271 1.09 -2.05 -10.32
C THR A 271 0.09 -1.26 -11.16
N LEU A 272 -1.18 -1.19 -10.73
CA LEU A 272 -2.22 -0.41 -11.39
C LEU A 272 -1.83 1.07 -11.55
N PHE A 273 -1.38 1.73 -10.48
CA PHE A 273 -0.99 3.14 -10.56
C PHE A 273 0.28 3.36 -11.38
N GLN A 274 1.19 2.38 -11.37
CA GLN A 274 2.35 2.40 -12.25
C GLN A 274 1.94 2.30 -13.72
N ASN A 275 1.03 1.38 -14.06
CA ASN A 275 0.50 1.20 -15.41
C ASN A 275 -0.15 2.51 -15.92
N ILE A 276 -0.86 3.23 -15.05
CA ILE A 276 -1.47 4.54 -15.38
C ILE A 276 -0.39 5.58 -15.70
N VAL A 277 0.63 5.72 -14.86
CA VAL A 277 1.74 6.67 -15.08
C VAL A 277 2.42 6.39 -16.41
N PHE A 278 2.71 5.13 -16.71
CA PHE A 278 3.29 4.74 -17.99
C PHE A 278 2.28 4.74 -19.15
N GLY A 279 0.99 4.96 -18.93
CA GLY A 279 -0.02 5.05 -19.97
C GLY A 279 -0.35 3.72 -20.65
N LEU A 280 -0.14 2.60 -19.96
CA LEU A 280 -0.37 1.28 -20.53
C LEU A 280 -1.85 1.03 -20.78
N LYS A 281 -2.18 0.27 -21.82
CA LYS A 281 -3.51 -0.31 -22.00
C LYS A 281 -3.73 -1.31 -20.87
N MET A 282 -4.91 -1.27 -20.27
CA MET A 282 -5.29 -2.16 -19.17
C MET A 282 -6.65 -2.79 -19.45
N GLU A 283 -6.87 -3.98 -18.92
CA GLU A 283 -8.20 -4.59 -18.81
C GLU A 283 -9.03 -3.93 -17.70
N ASP A 284 -10.30 -4.33 -17.57
CA ASP A 284 -11.24 -3.75 -16.60
C ASP A 284 -10.88 -4.05 -15.13
N ASN A 285 -9.96 -4.98 -14.88
CA ASN A 285 -9.37 -5.26 -13.57
C ASN A 285 -8.06 -4.49 -13.32
N GLY A 286 -7.59 -3.69 -14.29
CA GLY A 286 -6.36 -2.91 -14.22
C GLY A 286 -5.07 -3.67 -14.53
N ASN A 287 -5.17 -4.93 -14.95
CA ASN A 287 -4.04 -5.70 -15.48
C ASN A 287 -3.58 -5.11 -16.81
N ALA A 288 -2.27 -4.96 -17.02
CA ALA A 288 -1.75 -4.45 -18.29
C ALA A 288 -1.98 -5.46 -19.43
N VAL A 289 -2.26 -4.94 -20.62
CA VAL A 289 -2.43 -5.74 -21.85
C VAL A 289 -1.09 -5.85 -22.58
N TYR A 290 -0.82 -7.04 -23.09
CA TYR A 290 0.37 -7.39 -23.84
C TYR A 290 0.05 -7.55 -25.33
N ASP A 291 1.01 -7.25 -26.21
CA ASP A 291 0.95 -7.60 -27.62
C ASP A 291 1.40 -9.05 -27.88
N GLU A 292 1.46 -9.45 -29.15
CA GLU A 292 1.83 -10.81 -29.57
C GLU A 292 3.28 -11.17 -29.21
N ASP A 293 4.16 -10.18 -29.06
CA ASP A 293 5.56 -10.34 -28.68
C ASP A 293 5.76 -10.37 -27.15
N GLY A 294 4.68 -10.16 -26.38
CA GLY A 294 4.70 -10.11 -24.92
C GLY A 294 5.15 -8.77 -24.35
N ASP A 295 5.15 -7.71 -25.16
CA ASP A 295 5.46 -6.35 -24.75
C ASP A 295 4.21 -5.60 -24.29
N TYR A 296 4.38 -4.61 -23.41
CA TYR A 296 3.25 -3.80 -22.94
C TYR A 296 2.71 -2.90 -24.05
N ILE A 297 1.39 -2.92 -24.23
CA ILE A 297 0.71 -1.99 -25.14
C ILE A 297 0.60 -0.61 -24.48
N LYS A 298 1.25 0.40 -25.06
CA LYS A 298 1.14 1.81 -24.65
C LYS A 298 0.02 2.51 -25.42
N LEU A 299 -0.86 3.23 -24.72
CA LEU A 299 -1.85 4.13 -25.34
C LEU A 299 -1.22 5.50 -25.58
N GLU A 300 -1.21 6.00 -26.81
CA GLU A 300 -0.53 7.26 -27.19
C GLU A 300 -1.05 8.49 -26.42
N ASP A 301 -2.35 8.53 -26.18
CA ASP A 301 -3.08 9.60 -25.52
C ASP A 301 -3.11 9.50 -23.99
N GLU A 302 -2.48 8.49 -23.38
CA GLU A 302 -2.44 8.27 -21.92
C GLU A 302 -1.01 8.32 -21.31
N GLY A 303 -0.90 8.57 -20.00
CA GLY A 303 0.36 8.42 -19.25
C GLY A 303 1.48 9.42 -19.57
N ILE A 304 2.74 8.97 -19.57
CA ILE A 304 3.88 9.77 -20.02
C ILE A 304 3.89 9.98 -21.55
N PRO A 305 4.55 11.04 -22.06
CA PRO A 305 4.70 11.31 -23.49
C PRO A 305 5.31 10.14 -24.28
N MET A 306 4.99 10.01 -25.58
CA MET A 306 5.47 8.90 -26.40
C MET A 306 6.98 8.93 -26.66
N ASP A 307 7.58 10.11 -26.78
CA ASP A 307 9.03 10.28 -26.83
C ASP A 307 9.69 9.77 -25.53
N LEU A 308 9.19 10.18 -24.36
CA LEU A 308 9.69 9.68 -23.08
C LEU A 308 9.48 8.17 -22.92
N TRP A 309 8.33 7.65 -23.37
CA TRP A 309 8.08 6.20 -23.37
C TRP A 309 9.11 5.43 -24.23
N ARG A 310 9.44 5.94 -25.43
CA ARG A 310 10.48 5.34 -26.29
C ARG A 310 11.85 5.34 -25.63
N GLU A 311 12.19 6.40 -24.89
CA GLU A 311 13.44 6.42 -24.12
C GLU A 311 13.43 5.37 -23.00
N VAL A 312 12.31 5.23 -22.28
CA VAL A 312 12.14 4.22 -21.22
C VAL A 312 12.31 2.80 -21.79
N THR A 313 11.64 2.47 -22.89
CA THR A 313 11.71 1.14 -23.48
C THR A 313 13.07 0.85 -24.12
N ALA A 314 13.72 1.86 -24.72
CA ALA A 314 15.09 1.72 -25.20
C ALA A 314 16.07 1.43 -24.05
N TRP A 315 15.97 2.16 -22.94
CA TRP A 315 16.77 1.92 -21.74
C TRP A 315 16.51 0.54 -21.14
N MET A 316 15.25 0.11 -21.09
CA MET A 316 14.89 -1.23 -20.62
C MET A 316 15.59 -2.32 -21.44
N LYS A 317 15.55 -2.20 -22.77
CA LYS A 317 16.23 -3.12 -23.68
C LYS A 317 17.75 -3.11 -23.49
N GLU A 318 18.35 -1.93 -23.38
CA GLU A 318 19.80 -1.76 -23.18
C GLU A 318 20.28 -2.38 -21.86
N THR A 319 19.47 -2.29 -20.81
CA THR A 319 19.80 -2.77 -19.46
C THR A 319 19.28 -4.18 -19.15
N GLY A 320 18.65 -4.85 -20.11
CA GLY A 320 18.08 -6.18 -19.94
C GLY A 320 16.87 -6.23 -19.00
N ASN A 321 16.22 -5.10 -18.71
CA ASN A 321 14.98 -5.07 -17.95
C ASN A 321 13.80 -5.44 -18.86
N THR A 322 12.97 -6.41 -18.46
CA THR A 322 11.80 -6.86 -19.22
C THR A 322 10.56 -6.98 -18.33
N GLY A 323 9.36 -6.92 -18.94
CA GLY A 323 8.08 -7.13 -18.28
C GLY A 323 7.92 -6.33 -16.97
N GLY A 324 7.63 -7.04 -15.87
CA GLY A 324 7.41 -6.44 -14.54
C GLY A 324 8.57 -5.59 -13.99
N ASN A 325 9.76 -5.66 -14.58
CA ASN A 325 10.88 -4.79 -14.25
C ASN A 325 10.75 -3.36 -14.78
N LEU A 326 9.69 -3.03 -15.55
CA LEU A 326 9.35 -1.64 -15.90
C LEU A 326 9.34 -0.70 -14.69
N LYS A 327 9.00 -1.21 -13.49
CA LYS A 327 9.06 -0.45 -12.24
C LYS A 327 10.43 0.17 -11.94
N ARG A 328 11.52 -0.44 -12.42
CA ARG A 328 12.88 0.05 -12.26
C ARG A 328 13.17 1.31 -13.06
N ALA A 329 12.34 1.65 -14.05
CA ALA A 329 12.46 2.89 -14.81
C ALA A 329 12.09 4.14 -13.97
N ASN A 330 11.39 3.97 -12.82
CA ASN A 330 10.98 5.11 -12.00
C ASN A 330 12.16 5.97 -11.52
N LEU A 331 13.29 5.37 -11.13
CA LEU A 331 14.47 6.10 -10.66
C LEU A 331 15.23 6.83 -11.81
N PRO A 332 15.72 6.15 -12.86
CA PRO A 332 16.51 6.81 -13.91
C PRO A 332 15.71 7.85 -14.70
N PHE A 333 14.39 7.70 -14.79
CA PHE A 333 13.52 8.65 -15.49
C PHE A 333 12.76 9.60 -14.56
N LYS A 334 13.02 9.58 -13.25
CA LYS A 334 12.27 10.37 -12.25
C LYS A 334 12.17 11.84 -12.63
N GLU A 335 13.30 12.49 -12.88
CA GLU A 335 13.36 13.92 -13.20
C GLU A 335 12.61 14.24 -14.50
N LYS A 336 12.76 13.39 -15.52
CA LYS A 336 12.04 13.54 -16.81
C LYS A 336 10.54 13.38 -16.63
N MET A 337 10.09 12.36 -15.89
CA MET A 337 8.67 12.16 -15.58
C MET A 337 8.09 13.30 -14.75
N GLU A 338 8.82 13.81 -13.74
CA GLU A 338 8.35 14.90 -12.88
C GLU A 338 8.35 16.26 -13.61
N SER A 339 9.13 16.41 -14.68
CA SER A 339 9.23 17.64 -15.49
C SER A 339 8.33 17.66 -16.74
N ILE A 340 7.57 16.59 -17.03
CA ILE A 340 6.64 16.58 -18.18
C ILE A 340 5.63 17.74 -18.13
N ASP A 341 5.17 18.16 -19.31
CA ASP A 341 4.18 19.23 -19.44
C ASP A 341 2.92 18.96 -18.63
N ARG A 342 2.29 20.06 -18.22
CA ARG A 342 1.05 20.06 -17.43
C ARG A 342 -0.05 19.17 -18.04
N LYS A 343 -0.22 19.19 -19.37
CA LYS A 343 -1.23 18.36 -20.06
C LYS A 343 -1.06 16.85 -19.80
N TYR A 344 0.19 16.39 -19.67
CA TYR A 344 0.49 14.98 -19.39
C TYR A 344 0.23 14.63 -17.93
N LYS A 345 0.55 15.55 -17.01
CA LYS A 345 0.21 15.41 -15.60
C LYS A 345 -1.31 15.36 -15.40
N GLU A 346 -2.06 16.22 -16.11
CA GLU A 346 -3.52 16.26 -16.04
C GLU A 346 -4.18 14.98 -16.55
N ARG A 347 -3.72 14.39 -17.66
CA ARG A 347 -4.25 13.10 -18.11
C ARG A 347 -3.92 11.94 -17.16
N ILE A 348 -2.70 11.90 -16.59
CA ILE A 348 -2.33 10.91 -15.57
C ILE A 348 -3.26 11.06 -14.37
N ASN A 349 -3.40 12.28 -13.85
CA ASN A 349 -4.28 12.58 -12.71
C ASN A 349 -5.73 12.17 -12.99
N LYS A 350 -6.25 12.47 -14.18
CA LYS A 350 -7.62 12.10 -14.57
C LYS A 350 -7.80 10.59 -14.57
N ARG A 351 -6.90 9.85 -15.21
CA ARG A 351 -6.98 8.38 -15.26
C ARG A 351 -6.79 7.75 -13.88
N THR A 352 -5.88 8.29 -13.07
CA THR A 352 -5.70 7.88 -11.68
C THR A 352 -6.96 8.12 -10.83
N TYR A 353 -7.61 9.28 -11.00
CA TYR A 353 -8.86 9.61 -10.32
C TYR A 353 -9.97 8.59 -10.62
N GLU A 354 -10.22 8.28 -11.91
CA GLU A 354 -11.29 7.36 -12.29
C GLU A 354 -11.06 5.96 -11.72
N TRP A 355 -9.83 5.46 -11.81
CA TRP A 355 -9.47 4.16 -11.24
C TRP A 355 -9.56 4.14 -9.71
N ALA A 356 -9.06 5.17 -9.03
CA ALA A 356 -9.13 5.26 -7.57
C ALA A 356 -10.60 5.30 -7.09
N LYS A 357 -11.48 6.01 -7.80
CA LYS A 357 -12.92 6.06 -7.51
C LYS A 357 -13.57 4.68 -7.64
N ASN A 358 -13.28 3.95 -8.73
CA ASN A 358 -13.77 2.59 -8.93
C ASN A 358 -13.25 1.63 -7.85
N LEU A 359 -11.98 1.77 -7.46
CA LEU A 359 -11.39 1.02 -6.36
C LEU A 359 -12.10 1.34 -5.03
N PHE A 360 -12.33 2.61 -4.68
CA PHE A 360 -13.05 2.97 -3.45
C PHE A 360 -14.47 2.40 -3.40
N GLN A 361 -15.17 2.37 -4.55
CA GLN A 361 -16.46 1.72 -4.67
C GLN A 361 -16.36 0.21 -4.41
N ALA A 362 -15.41 -0.47 -5.06
CA ALA A 362 -15.17 -1.90 -4.86
C ALA A 362 -14.76 -2.22 -3.42
N LEU A 363 -13.92 -1.38 -2.81
CA LEU A 363 -13.46 -1.52 -1.43
C LEU A 363 -14.54 -1.20 -0.39
N ARG A 364 -15.77 -0.84 -0.83
CA ARG A 364 -16.89 -0.41 0.02
C ARG A 364 -16.54 0.81 0.92
N SER A 365 -15.55 1.61 0.53
CA SER A 365 -14.99 2.69 1.38
C SER A 365 -15.54 4.08 1.06
N VAL A 366 -16.54 4.20 0.17
CA VAL A 366 -17.26 5.47 -0.05
C VAL A 366 -17.95 5.92 1.23
N ASN A 367 -17.81 7.20 1.60
CA ASN A 367 -18.25 7.80 2.86
C ASN A 367 -17.60 7.22 4.13
N SER A 368 -16.40 6.64 4.03
CA SER A 368 -15.64 6.16 5.19
C SER A 368 -14.95 7.28 5.96
N GLY A 369 -14.67 8.42 5.33
CA GLY A 369 -13.98 9.56 5.95
C GLY A 369 -14.71 10.08 7.17
N ARG A 370 -16.02 10.37 7.04
CA ARG A 370 -16.87 10.74 8.19
C ARG A 370 -16.86 9.71 9.32
N LYS A 371 -16.85 8.41 9.00
CA LYS A 371 -16.87 7.33 10.00
C LYS A 371 -15.57 7.28 10.79
N VAL A 372 -14.44 7.52 10.13
CA VAL A 372 -13.13 7.61 10.81
C VAL A 372 -13.06 8.86 11.68
N LEU A 373 -13.60 10.00 11.23
CA LEU A 373 -13.68 11.20 12.06
C LEU A 373 -14.55 10.96 13.31
N GLU A 374 -15.70 10.30 13.17
CA GLU A 374 -16.56 9.90 14.29
C GLU A 374 -15.85 8.94 15.26
N TYR A 375 -15.03 8.00 14.75
CA TYR A 375 -14.23 7.07 15.55
C TYR A 375 -13.15 7.78 16.37
N ILE A 376 -12.44 8.74 15.75
CA ILE A 376 -11.42 9.55 16.42
C ILE A 376 -12.06 10.49 17.45
N GLY A 377 -13.32 10.88 17.23
CA GLY A 377 -14.09 11.89 17.99
C GLY A 377 -13.60 13.30 17.76
#